data_AF-A0AAE8U876-F1
#
_entry.id   AF-A0AAE8U876-F1
#
_cell.length_a   1.000
_cell.length_b   1.000
_cell.length_c   1.000
_cell.angle_alpha   90.00
_cell.angle_beta   90.00
_cell.angle_gamma   90.00
#
_symmetry.space_group_name_H-M   'P 1'
#
loop_
_entity.id
_entity.type
_entity.pdbx_description
1 polymer ?
#
loop_
_entity_poly.entity_id
_entity_poly.type
_entity_poly.pdbx_seq_one_letter_code
_entity_poly.pdbx_strand_id
1 'polypeptide(L)'
;MRKRRILSYLLVIWMTFLLAFPLTSAFASNKVYHVPIRNEVERGLHAFLERAFKEAEENNAEAIILEIHTPGGFVNAASDIAMLMDATQIKTIAYINKDAHSAGAFLALHADKIYMVPNGTIGAAAVIDSAGNAADLKANSAWLAQMKAAAETSGRDPKYALAMADTNYELPEYRAGGKNLLTLSASEAAKVKYSEGTVKDFQELLEVTNLNGSDVVPIEPTFSEKLARFITNPIIVPILLSIASLGLVMELYSPGFGVPGIMGLSALGLFFFGHMVAGFAGYETLLLFIVGLALLIAEFFVPGGIIGILGGVLIVLSLILAGANMMQMIVAILIALVIAMIGMVILMKFFGKKLHVLNRLVLMDATTTEEGYVSNVNRTELLGKIGKTLTPLRPSGTMVLGSERIDIVSEGGYIDVNQHVEIIKVEGSRIVVRQTDKEMEE
;
A
#
# COMPACT_ATOMS: atom_id res chain seq x y z
N MET A 1 -32.12 -75.32 -33.14
CA MET A 1 -30.73 -74.92 -33.46
C MET A 1 -30.53 -73.41 -33.61
N ARG A 2 -31.44 -72.65 -34.26
CA ARG A 2 -31.27 -71.21 -34.54
C ARG A 2 -31.17 -70.31 -33.28
N LYS A 3 -31.97 -70.56 -32.25
CA LYS A 3 -31.93 -69.81 -30.97
C LYS A 3 -30.63 -69.99 -30.19
N ARG A 4 -30.04 -71.20 -30.18
CA ARG A 4 -28.75 -71.45 -29.52
C ARG A 4 -27.61 -70.67 -30.18
N ARG A 5 -27.57 -70.60 -31.51
CA ARG A 5 -26.57 -69.83 -32.25
C ARG A 5 -26.67 -68.32 -32.00
N ILE A 6 -27.89 -67.77 -31.93
CA ILE A 6 -28.10 -66.35 -31.60
C ILE A 6 -27.56 -66.03 -30.20
N LEU A 7 -27.81 -66.90 -29.23
CA LEU A 7 -27.29 -66.72 -27.87
C LEU A 7 -25.75 -66.79 -27.85
N SER A 8 -25.15 -67.68 -28.65
CA SER A 8 -23.69 -67.76 -28.81
C SER A 8 -23.10 -66.48 -29.40
N TYR A 9 -23.72 -65.92 -30.45
CA TYR A 9 -23.25 -64.68 -31.07
C TYR A 9 -23.40 -63.48 -30.14
N LEU A 10 -24.51 -63.38 -29.39
CA LEU A 10 -24.69 -62.33 -28.38
C LEU A 10 -23.65 -62.44 -27.26
N LEU A 11 -23.30 -63.65 -26.82
CA LEU A 11 -22.30 -63.86 -25.78
C LEU A 11 -20.89 -63.52 -26.27
N VAL A 12 -20.56 -63.83 -27.52
CA VAL A 12 -19.29 -63.44 -28.15
C VAL A 12 -19.21 -61.93 -28.31
N ILE A 13 -20.28 -61.27 -28.77
CA ILE A 13 -20.35 -59.80 -28.89
C ILE A 13 -20.18 -59.14 -27.52
N TRP A 14 -20.84 -59.68 -26.48
CA TRP A 14 -20.73 -59.16 -25.12
C TRP A 14 -19.33 -59.36 -24.52
N MET A 15 -18.69 -60.52 -24.76
CA MET A 15 -17.29 -60.75 -24.37
C MET A 15 -16.32 -59.82 -25.12
N THR A 16 -16.52 -59.60 -26.42
CA THR A 16 -15.69 -58.66 -27.18
C THR A 16 -15.89 -57.22 -26.75
N PHE A 17 -17.10 -56.86 -26.29
CA PHE A 17 -17.38 -55.53 -25.74
C PHE A 17 -16.74 -55.33 -24.36
N LEU A 18 -16.70 -56.38 -23.53
CA LEU A 18 -15.99 -56.40 -22.25
C LEU A 18 -14.46 -56.35 -22.40
N LEU A 19 -13.91 -56.94 -23.47
CA LEU A 19 -12.48 -56.87 -23.81
C LEU A 19 -12.09 -55.56 -24.52
N ALA A 20 -13.05 -54.80 -25.04
CA ALA A 20 -12.85 -53.51 -25.69
C ALA A 20 -12.93 -52.32 -24.71
N PHE A 21 -13.29 -52.54 -23.45
CA PHE A 21 -13.02 -51.56 -22.41
C PHE A 21 -11.50 -51.52 -22.24
N PRO A 22 -10.82 -50.39 -22.52
CA PRO A 22 -9.44 -50.28 -22.11
C PRO A 22 -9.43 -50.51 -20.60
N LEU A 23 -8.68 -51.51 -20.13
CA LEU A 23 -8.14 -51.45 -18.79
C LEU A 23 -7.24 -50.22 -18.80
N THR A 24 -7.82 -49.05 -18.57
CA THR A 24 -7.09 -47.98 -17.93
C THR A 24 -6.71 -48.57 -16.59
N SER A 25 -5.55 -49.21 -16.53
CA SER A 25 -4.75 -49.14 -15.33
C SER A 25 -4.69 -47.66 -15.02
N ALA A 26 -5.51 -47.24 -14.05
CA ALA A 26 -5.19 -46.07 -13.28
C ALA A 26 -3.82 -46.41 -12.69
N PHE A 27 -2.75 -46.07 -13.40
CA PHE A 27 -1.53 -45.71 -12.73
C PHE A 27 -2.00 -44.59 -11.81
N ALA A 28 -2.29 -44.93 -10.56
CA ALA A 28 -2.32 -43.98 -9.48
C ALA A 28 -0.87 -43.46 -9.44
N SER A 29 -0.58 -42.51 -10.31
CA SER A 29 0.68 -41.81 -10.30
C SER A 29 0.61 -40.98 -9.04
N ASN A 30 1.26 -41.47 -7.99
CA ASN A 30 1.36 -40.74 -6.75
C ASN A 30 1.89 -39.34 -7.08
N LYS A 31 1.30 -38.30 -6.53
CA LYS A 31 1.71 -36.93 -6.82
C LYS A 31 2.71 -36.48 -5.76
N VAL A 32 3.80 -35.87 -6.21
CA VAL A 32 4.79 -35.22 -5.33
C VAL A 32 4.80 -33.75 -5.65
N TYR A 33 4.51 -32.92 -4.66
CA TYR A 33 4.44 -31.48 -4.83
C TYR A 33 5.82 -30.88 -4.60
N HIS A 34 6.35 -30.20 -5.61
CA HIS A 34 7.63 -29.51 -5.52
C HIS A 34 7.39 -28.02 -5.29
N VAL A 35 7.77 -27.53 -4.11
CA VAL A 35 7.41 -26.19 -3.61
C VAL A 35 8.67 -25.41 -3.26
N PRO A 36 8.99 -24.32 -3.98
CA PRO A 36 10.19 -23.53 -3.74
C PRO A 36 10.04 -22.57 -2.55
N ILE A 37 10.97 -22.65 -1.60
CA ILE A 37 11.21 -21.65 -0.55
C ILE A 37 12.46 -20.86 -0.93
N ARG A 38 12.26 -19.79 -1.71
CA ARG A 38 13.34 -18.96 -2.26
C ARG A 38 13.29 -17.52 -1.74
N ASN A 39 14.48 -16.97 -1.48
CA ASN A 39 14.69 -15.62 -0.96
C ASN A 39 14.15 -15.47 0.48
N GLU A 40 13.80 -14.26 0.88
CA GLU A 40 13.39 -13.93 2.23
C GLU A 40 12.13 -14.69 2.68
N VAL A 41 12.13 -15.17 3.93
CA VAL A 41 10.97 -15.75 4.61
C VAL A 41 10.07 -14.62 5.12
N GLU A 42 8.96 -14.42 4.43
CA GLU A 42 8.01 -13.35 4.72
C GLU A 42 6.56 -13.84 4.57
N ARG A 43 5.58 -13.02 4.94
CA ARG A 43 4.18 -13.47 5.05
C ARG A 43 3.51 -13.78 3.70
N GLY A 44 3.97 -13.19 2.60
CA GLY A 44 3.60 -13.59 1.24
C GLY A 44 4.06 -15.00 0.89
N LEU A 45 5.27 -15.41 1.33
CA LEU A 45 5.71 -16.80 1.25
C LEU A 45 4.81 -17.71 2.08
N HIS A 46 4.39 -17.30 3.27
CA HIS A 46 3.41 -18.05 4.06
C HIS A 46 2.10 -18.28 3.29
N ALA A 47 1.49 -17.23 2.71
CA ALA A 47 0.26 -17.37 1.92
C ALA A 47 0.45 -18.29 0.69
N PHE A 48 1.60 -18.21 0.04
CA PHE A 48 1.96 -19.11 -1.06
C PHE A 48 2.07 -20.57 -0.59
N LEU A 49 2.75 -20.83 0.53
CA LEU A 49 2.88 -22.18 1.10
C LEU A 49 1.53 -22.71 1.57
N GLU A 50 0.69 -21.88 2.19
CA GLU A 50 -0.67 -22.26 2.59
C GLU A 50 -1.48 -22.77 1.40
N ARG A 51 -1.43 -22.05 0.27
CA ARG A 51 -2.04 -22.51 -1.00
C ARG A 51 -1.42 -23.82 -1.49
N ALA A 52 -0.09 -23.92 -1.47
CA ALA A 52 0.62 -25.10 -1.96
C ALA A 52 0.30 -26.37 -1.14
N PHE A 53 0.26 -26.24 0.19
CA PHE A 53 -0.08 -27.32 1.12
C PHE A 53 -1.53 -27.74 0.94
N LYS A 54 -2.45 -26.78 0.87
CA LYS A 54 -3.87 -27.04 0.62
C LYS A 54 -4.07 -27.78 -0.71
N GLU A 55 -3.40 -27.35 -1.78
CA GLU A 55 -3.48 -28.02 -3.08
C GLU A 55 -2.92 -29.45 -3.03
N ALA A 56 -1.82 -29.67 -2.30
CA ALA A 56 -1.25 -31.00 -2.08
C ALA A 56 -2.21 -31.91 -1.29
N GLU A 57 -2.88 -31.39 -0.25
CA GLU A 57 -3.88 -32.09 0.55
C GLU A 57 -5.12 -32.45 -0.26
N GLU A 58 -5.69 -31.50 -1.00
CA GLU A 58 -6.86 -31.72 -1.87
C GLU A 58 -6.58 -32.78 -2.96
N ASN A 59 -5.32 -32.91 -3.38
CA ASN A 59 -4.89 -33.87 -4.38
C ASN A 59 -4.31 -35.18 -3.81
N ASN A 60 -4.37 -35.39 -2.49
CA ASN A 60 -3.82 -36.57 -1.81
C ASN A 60 -2.35 -36.84 -2.18
N ALA A 61 -1.51 -35.80 -2.12
CA ALA A 61 -0.09 -35.92 -2.43
C ALA A 61 0.61 -36.95 -1.53
N GLU A 62 1.55 -37.69 -2.10
CA GLU A 62 2.40 -38.64 -1.37
C GLU A 62 3.45 -37.91 -0.52
N ALA A 63 3.99 -36.81 -1.05
CA ALA A 63 4.96 -35.97 -0.35
C ALA A 63 4.94 -34.52 -0.85
N ILE A 64 5.39 -33.61 0.02
CA ILE A 64 5.71 -32.22 -0.32
C ILE A 64 7.23 -32.05 -0.19
N ILE A 65 7.90 -31.75 -1.29
CA ILE A 65 9.33 -31.41 -1.31
C ILE A 65 9.47 -29.89 -1.29
N LEU A 66 10.02 -29.39 -0.18
CA LEU A 66 10.33 -27.98 0.03
C LEU A 66 11.76 -27.70 -0.45
N GLU A 67 11.91 -27.07 -1.61
CA GLU A 67 13.22 -26.66 -2.12
C GLU A 67 13.67 -25.37 -1.42
N ILE A 68 14.56 -25.49 -0.44
CA ILE A 68 15.00 -24.37 0.41
C ILE A 68 16.27 -23.73 -0.16
N HIS A 69 16.13 -22.45 -0.51
CA HIS A 69 17.24 -21.53 -0.74
C HIS A 69 16.91 -20.14 -0.18
N THR A 70 17.27 -19.89 1.08
CA THR A 70 16.93 -18.65 1.78
C THR A 70 18.06 -18.18 2.71
N PRO A 71 18.30 -16.85 2.78
CA PRO A 71 19.16 -16.26 3.80
C PRO A 71 18.47 -16.09 5.17
N GLY A 72 17.15 -16.35 5.26
CA GLY A 72 16.34 -16.09 6.44
C GLY A 72 15.17 -15.15 6.17
N GLY A 73 14.64 -14.55 7.23
CA GLY A 73 13.54 -13.60 7.15
C GLY A 73 12.90 -13.35 8.51
N PHE A 74 11.61 -13.05 8.52
CA PHE A 74 10.90 -12.67 9.73
C PHE A 74 10.56 -13.89 10.60
N VAL A 75 10.87 -13.79 11.90
CA VAL A 75 10.59 -14.85 12.90
C VAL A 75 9.12 -15.25 12.92
N ASN A 76 8.20 -14.28 12.90
CA ASN A 76 6.76 -14.58 12.91
C ASN A 76 6.32 -15.34 11.65
N ALA A 77 6.80 -14.94 10.47
CA ALA A 77 6.50 -15.65 9.23
C ALA A 77 7.07 -17.08 9.25
N ALA A 78 8.27 -17.27 9.81
CA ALA A 78 8.87 -18.59 9.99
C ALA A 78 8.02 -19.46 10.93
N SER A 79 7.58 -18.92 12.06
CA SER A 79 6.69 -19.61 13.01
C SER A 79 5.34 -19.97 12.37
N ASP A 80 4.73 -19.06 11.60
CA ASP A 80 3.46 -19.32 10.91
C ASP A 80 3.60 -20.45 9.87
N ILE A 81 4.69 -20.45 9.10
CA ILE A 81 4.98 -21.53 8.14
C ILE A 81 5.28 -22.84 8.87
N ALA A 82 6.01 -22.81 9.98
CA ALA A 82 6.26 -24.00 10.78
C ALA A 82 4.96 -24.61 11.31
N MET A 83 4.00 -23.79 11.76
CA MET A 83 2.67 -24.28 12.16
C MET A 83 1.92 -24.93 10.99
N LEU A 84 2.03 -24.39 9.78
CA LEU A 84 1.47 -25.01 8.57
C LEU A 84 2.12 -26.38 8.29
N MET A 85 3.45 -26.46 8.44
CA MET A 85 4.20 -27.71 8.27
C MET A 85 3.83 -28.76 9.32
N ASP A 86 3.67 -28.36 10.59
CA ASP A 86 3.29 -29.27 11.68
C ASP A 86 1.83 -29.75 11.59
N ALA A 87 0.97 -28.98 10.92
CA ALA A 87 -0.45 -29.31 10.79
C ALA A 87 -0.72 -30.37 9.71
N THR A 88 0.13 -30.47 8.68
CA THR A 88 -0.10 -31.41 7.59
C THR A 88 0.27 -32.84 7.97
N GLN A 89 -0.46 -33.81 7.40
CA GLN A 89 -0.15 -35.24 7.54
C GLN A 89 0.63 -35.79 6.34
N ILE A 90 0.84 -34.95 5.31
CA ILE A 90 1.64 -35.31 4.15
C ILE A 90 3.11 -35.25 4.53
N LYS A 91 3.87 -36.26 4.14
CA LYS A 91 5.31 -36.31 4.37
C LYS A 91 6.01 -35.11 3.73
N THR A 92 6.74 -34.34 4.54
CA THR A 92 7.50 -33.17 4.12
C THR A 92 9.00 -33.47 4.00
N ILE A 93 9.63 -33.00 2.94
CA ILE A 93 11.06 -33.21 2.69
C ILE A 93 11.70 -31.84 2.41
N ALA A 94 12.56 -31.38 3.32
CA ALA A 94 13.39 -30.21 3.09
C ALA A 94 14.56 -30.59 2.17
N TYR A 95 14.54 -30.09 0.95
CA TYR A 95 15.62 -30.19 -0.01
C TYR A 95 16.41 -28.88 -0.03
N ILE A 96 17.54 -28.85 0.67
CA ILE A 96 18.39 -27.65 0.78
C ILE A 96 19.23 -27.56 -0.49
N ASN A 97 18.73 -26.78 -1.44
CA ASN A 97 19.40 -26.51 -2.71
C ASN A 97 20.16 -25.18 -2.63
N LYS A 98 21.26 -25.19 -1.84
CA LYS A 98 22.26 -24.14 -1.59
C LYS A 98 22.31 -23.61 -0.16
N ASP A 99 21.33 -22.84 0.31
CA ASP A 99 21.41 -22.21 1.65
C ASP A 99 20.09 -22.31 2.41
N ALA A 100 20.13 -22.81 3.65
CA ALA A 100 19.05 -22.75 4.62
C ALA A 100 19.55 -22.01 5.87
N HIS A 101 19.64 -20.68 5.79
CA HIS A 101 20.11 -19.85 6.90
C HIS A 101 18.96 -19.25 7.67
N SER A 102 19.18 -18.99 8.96
CA SER A 102 18.21 -18.32 9.82
C SER A 102 16.84 -19.00 9.81
N ALA A 103 15.78 -18.29 9.45
CA ALA A 103 14.44 -18.86 9.30
C ALA A 103 14.43 -20.13 8.42
N GLY A 104 15.30 -20.24 7.41
CA GLY A 104 15.43 -21.44 6.59
C GLY A 104 15.92 -22.67 7.36
N ALA A 105 16.86 -22.49 8.30
CA ALA A 105 17.31 -23.58 9.16
C ALA A 105 16.19 -24.04 10.09
N PHE A 106 15.43 -23.08 10.64
CA PHE A 106 14.26 -23.36 11.46
C PHE A 106 13.20 -24.16 10.68
N LEU A 107 12.82 -23.72 9.47
CA LEU A 107 11.86 -24.43 8.62
C LEU A 107 12.35 -25.82 8.22
N ALA A 108 13.64 -25.99 7.93
CA ALA A 108 14.20 -27.30 7.63
C ALA A 108 14.04 -28.28 8.79
N LEU A 109 14.16 -27.82 10.05
CA LEU A 109 13.98 -28.66 11.24
C LEU A 109 12.53 -29.14 11.45
N HIS A 110 11.55 -28.43 10.88
CA HIS A 110 10.14 -28.84 10.89
C HIS A 110 9.80 -29.85 9.80
N ALA A 111 10.71 -30.14 8.86
CA ALA A 111 10.48 -31.18 7.86
C ALA A 111 10.79 -32.58 8.41
N ASP A 112 10.04 -33.60 7.95
CA ASP A 112 10.27 -34.99 8.35
C ASP A 112 11.68 -35.46 7.97
N LYS A 113 12.14 -35.05 6.78
CA LYS A 113 13.48 -35.37 6.28
C LYS A 113 14.18 -34.13 5.74
N ILE A 114 15.49 -34.07 5.94
CA ILE A 114 16.36 -33.07 5.34
C ILE A 114 17.34 -33.78 4.40
N TYR A 115 17.47 -33.30 3.17
CA TYR A 115 18.52 -33.66 2.23
C TYR A 115 19.19 -32.40 1.70
N MET A 116 20.49 -32.47 1.44
CA MET A 116 21.28 -31.31 1.05
C MET A 116 22.04 -31.57 -0.25
N VAL A 117 22.21 -30.53 -1.08
CA VAL A 117 23.20 -30.59 -2.17
C VAL A 117 24.62 -30.52 -1.63
N PRO A 118 25.67 -31.00 -2.34
CA PRO A 118 27.04 -31.04 -1.82
C PRO A 118 27.57 -29.69 -1.31
N ASN A 119 27.18 -28.59 -1.96
CA ASN A 119 27.57 -27.23 -1.59
C ASN A 119 26.52 -26.55 -0.68
N GLY A 120 25.57 -27.33 -0.16
CA GLY A 120 24.48 -26.88 0.68
C GLY A 120 24.96 -26.53 2.09
N THR A 121 24.35 -25.52 2.70
CA THR A 121 24.60 -25.16 4.11
C THR A 121 23.32 -24.95 4.92
N ILE A 122 23.36 -25.26 6.21
CA ILE A 122 22.26 -25.05 7.17
C ILE A 122 22.79 -24.47 8.49
N GLY A 123 22.14 -23.42 9.00
CA GLY A 123 22.49 -22.82 10.30
C GLY A 123 22.41 -21.30 10.33
N ALA A 124 23.32 -20.65 11.06
CA ALA A 124 23.37 -19.19 11.23
C ALA A 124 21.98 -18.58 11.54
N ALA A 125 21.37 -19.02 12.63
CA ALA A 125 19.97 -18.79 12.97
C ALA A 125 19.72 -18.02 14.25
N ALA A 126 20.60 -17.09 14.60
CA ALA A 126 20.33 -16.11 15.65
C ALA A 126 19.24 -15.13 15.20
N VAL A 127 18.44 -14.64 16.16
CA VAL A 127 17.50 -13.54 15.91
C VAL A 127 18.22 -12.22 16.03
N ILE A 128 18.04 -11.39 15.02
CA ILE A 128 18.54 -10.02 14.99
C ILE A 128 17.37 -9.03 14.88
N ASP A 129 17.59 -7.82 15.38
CA ASP A 129 16.69 -6.69 15.16
C ASP A 129 16.86 -6.10 13.74
N SER A 130 16.02 -5.12 13.39
CA SER A 130 16.09 -4.46 12.08
C SER A 130 17.37 -3.63 11.86
N ALA A 131 18.17 -3.39 12.91
CA ALA A 131 19.46 -2.71 12.83
C ALA A 131 20.63 -3.71 12.70
N GLY A 132 20.36 -5.03 12.73
CA GLY A 132 21.37 -6.08 12.64
C GLY A 132 22.04 -6.41 13.98
N ASN A 133 21.52 -5.90 15.10
CA ASN A 133 22.00 -6.24 16.43
C ASN A 133 21.28 -7.50 16.93
N ALA A 134 21.84 -8.14 17.97
CA ALA A 134 21.14 -9.20 18.68
C ALA A 134 19.77 -8.70 19.18
N ALA A 135 18.74 -9.53 18.98
CA ALA A 135 17.40 -9.22 19.48
C ALA A 135 17.38 -9.11 21.01
N ASP A 136 16.33 -8.49 21.54
CA ASP A 136 16.16 -8.35 22.98
C ASP A 136 16.10 -9.73 23.68
N LEU A 137 16.41 -9.75 24.99
CA LEU A 137 16.50 -10.98 25.77
C LEU A 137 15.24 -11.85 25.69
N LYS A 138 14.05 -11.24 25.61
CA LYS A 138 12.79 -11.97 25.53
C LYS A 138 12.62 -12.62 24.16
N ALA A 139 12.82 -11.87 23.08
CA ALA A 139 12.75 -12.41 21.72
C ALA A 139 13.79 -13.52 21.50
N ASN A 140 15.03 -13.29 21.94
CA ASN A 140 16.09 -14.29 21.83
C ASN A 140 15.77 -15.55 22.63
N SER A 141 15.37 -15.42 23.90
CA SER A 141 15.03 -16.59 24.74
C SER A 141 13.86 -17.40 24.16
N ALA A 142 12.84 -16.73 23.61
CA ALA A 142 11.71 -17.40 22.98
C ALA A 142 12.12 -18.15 21.70
N TRP A 143 12.99 -17.56 20.89
CA TRP A 143 13.49 -18.20 19.67
C TRP A 143 14.37 -19.42 19.96
N LEU A 144 15.26 -19.33 20.95
CA LEU A 144 16.06 -20.48 21.36
C LEU A 144 15.20 -21.67 21.82
N ALA A 145 14.10 -21.39 22.52
CA ALA A 145 13.14 -22.43 22.89
C ALA A 145 12.46 -23.07 21.67
N GLN A 146 12.09 -22.26 20.65
CA GLN A 146 11.51 -22.78 19.40
C GLN A 146 12.51 -23.61 18.60
N MET A 147 13.74 -23.13 18.41
CA MET A 147 14.81 -23.88 17.72
C MET A 147 15.09 -25.22 18.41
N LYS A 148 15.15 -25.21 19.75
CA LYS A 148 15.31 -26.42 20.55
C LYS A 148 14.14 -27.39 20.32
N ALA A 149 12.91 -26.91 20.42
CA ALA A 149 11.71 -27.73 20.25
C ALA A 149 11.59 -28.34 18.85
N ALA A 150 11.94 -27.58 17.80
CA ALA A 150 11.95 -28.07 16.41
C ALA A 150 12.95 -29.23 16.22
N ALA A 151 14.14 -29.12 16.83
CA ALA A 151 15.11 -30.21 16.82
C ALA A 151 14.62 -31.43 17.60
N GLU A 152 14.08 -31.25 18.81
CA GLU A 152 13.57 -32.35 19.65
C GLU A 152 12.42 -33.10 18.96
N THR A 153 11.46 -32.37 18.39
CA THR A 153 10.29 -32.94 17.71
C THR A 153 10.69 -33.76 16.50
N SER A 154 11.74 -33.33 15.79
CA SER A 154 12.26 -34.04 14.63
C SER A 154 13.35 -35.08 14.96
N GLY A 155 13.54 -35.39 16.25
CA GLY A 155 14.48 -36.42 16.71
C GLY A 155 15.97 -36.06 16.56
N ARG A 156 16.28 -34.77 16.41
CA ARG A 156 17.64 -34.23 16.23
C ARG A 156 18.20 -33.72 17.56
N ASP A 157 19.51 -33.88 17.75
CA ASP A 157 20.19 -33.43 18.97
C ASP A 157 20.09 -31.90 19.10
N PRO A 158 19.39 -31.34 20.11
CA PRO A 158 19.08 -29.93 20.16
C PRO A 158 20.29 -29.01 20.31
N LYS A 159 21.46 -29.56 20.71
CA LYS A 159 22.67 -28.76 20.89
C LYS A 159 23.11 -28.06 19.61
N TYR A 160 22.93 -28.67 18.44
CA TYR A 160 23.34 -28.05 17.18
C TYR A 160 22.35 -26.96 16.76
N ALA A 161 21.04 -27.16 16.91
CA ALA A 161 20.04 -26.13 16.68
C ALA A 161 20.23 -24.92 17.61
N LEU A 162 20.57 -25.16 18.88
CA LEU A 162 20.94 -24.11 19.82
C LEU A 162 22.23 -23.41 19.40
N ALA A 163 23.26 -24.14 18.97
CA ALA A 163 24.50 -23.54 18.46
C ALA A 163 24.32 -22.78 17.14
N MET A 164 23.30 -23.10 16.34
CA MET A 164 22.92 -22.31 15.17
C MET A 164 22.36 -20.95 15.60
N ALA A 165 21.69 -20.86 16.75
CA ALA A 165 20.95 -19.68 17.18
C ALA A 165 21.59 -18.87 18.32
N ASP A 166 22.53 -19.45 19.06
CA ASP A 166 23.20 -18.84 20.21
C ASP A 166 24.72 -18.99 20.12
N THR A 167 25.43 -17.87 20.12
CA THR A 167 26.91 -17.82 20.09
C THR A 167 27.58 -18.33 21.36
N ASN A 168 26.82 -18.56 22.45
CA ASN A 168 27.33 -19.08 23.72
C ASN A 168 27.60 -20.59 23.69
N TYR A 169 27.12 -21.31 22.67
CA TYR A 169 27.41 -22.73 22.52
C TYR A 169 28.76 -22.93 21.83
N GLU A 170 29.66 -23.64 22.50
CA GLU A 170 31.00 -23.94 21.98
C GLU A 170 31.02 -25.32 21.32
N LEU A 171 31.16 -25.32 19.99
CA LEU A 171 31.40 -26.51 19.17
C LEU A 171 32.55 -26.21 18.20
N PRO A 172 33.79 -26.07 18.70
CA PRO A 172 34.94 -25.63 17.90
C PRO A 172 35.22 -26.55 16.72
N GLU A 173 34.91 -27.84 16.83
CA GLU A 173 35.03 -28.83 15.73
C GLU A 173 34.12 -28.52 14.53
N TYR A 174 33.08 -27.70 14.73
CA TYR A 174 32.17 -27.21 13.69
C TYR A 174 32.19 -25.68 13.54
N ARG A 175 33.25 -25.01 14.03
CA ARG A 175 33.45 -23.56 13.92
C ARG A 175 32.40 -22.71 14.64
N ALA A 176 31.72 -23.26 15.67
CA ALA A 176 30.78 -22.51 16.50
C ALA A 176 31.39 -22.17 17.87
N GLY A 177 31.03 -21.01 18.40
CA GLY A 177 31.61 -20.42 19.61
C GLY A 177 32.49 -19.20 19.31
N GLY A 178 32.82 -18.43 20.34
CA GLY A 178 33.66 -17.24 20.18
C GLY A 178 33.08 -16.16 19.26
N LYS A 179 31.75 -15.93 19.35
CA LYS A 179 30.91 -15.05 18.50
C LYS A 179 30.50 -15.62 17.14
N ASN A 180 30.90 -16.84 16.79
CA ASN A 180 30.45 -17.50 15.56
C ASN A 180 29.26 -18.42 15.85
N LEU A 181 28.25 -18.34 15.01
CA LEU A 181 27.12 -19.27 14.99
C LEU A 181 27.50 -20.54 14.21
N LEU A 182 26.86 -21.65 14.55
CA LEU A 182 27.01 -22.88 13.79
C LEU A 182 26.39 -22.76 12.39
N THR A 183 27.19 -23.10 11.38
CA THR A 183 26.74 -23.36 10.01
C THR A 183 27.36 -24.67 9.53
N LEU A 184 26.51 -25.68 9.33
CA LEU A 184 26.90 -27.00 8.87
C LEU A 184 26.90 -27.04 7.34
N SER A 185 27.98 -27.58 6.78
CA SER A 185 27.97 -28.09 5.41
C SER A 185 27.16 -29.39 5.30
N ALA A 186 26.81 -29.79 4.08
CA ALA A 186 26.08 -31.05 3.84
C ALA A 186 26.72 -32.28 4.49
N SER A 187 28.06 -32.40 4.42
CA SER A 187 28.79 -33.53 5.01
C SER A 187 28.80 -33.49 6.54
N GLU A 188 28.91 -32.31 7.14
CA GLU A 188 28.83 -32.13 8.59
C GLU A 188 27.42 -32.40 9.11
N ALA A 189 26.39 -31.90 8.42
CA ALA A 189 24.99 -32.14 8.75
C ALA A 189 24.66 -33.63 8.74
N ALA A 190 25.11 -34.38 7.73
CA ALA A 190 24.95 -35.83 7.69
C ALA A 190 25.70 -36.52 8.87
N LYS A 191 26.94 -36.09 9.16
CA LYS A 191 27.75 -36.66 10.26
C LYS A 191 27.07 -36.50 11.63
N VAL A 192 26.40 -35.38 11.86
CA VAL A 192 25.70 -35.08 13.11
C VAL A 192 24.23 -35.47 13.10
N LYS A 193 23.75 -36.16 12.05
CA LYS A 193 22.36 -36.57 11.86
C LYS A 193 21.35 -35.42 11.81
N TYR A 194 21.78 -34.27 11.30
CA TYR A 194 20.92 -33.14 10.95
C TYR A 194 20.40 -33.23 9.50
N SER A 195 21.00 -34.10 8.69
CA SER A 195 20.53 -34.43 7.34
C SER A 195 20.51 -35.95 7.17
N GLU A 196 19.56 -36.46 6.38
CA GLU A 196 19.47 -37.87 5.99
C GLU A 196 20.51 -38.24 4.93
N GLY A 197 21.06 -37.24 4.23
CA GLY A 197 22.12 -37.46 3.25
C GLY A 197 22.37 -36.29 2.32
N THR A 198 23.33 -36.50 1.42
CA THR A 198 23.70 -35.55 0.38
C THR A 198 23.25 -36.11 -0.97
N VAL A 199 22.56 -35.30 -1.77
CA VAL A 199 22.06 -35.64 -3.11
C VAL A 199 22.56 -34.60 -4.12
N LYS A 200 22.96 -35.00 -5.32
CA LYS A 200 23.55 -34.07 -6.31
C LYS A 200 22.52 -33.13 -6.90
N ASP A 201 21.30 -33.64 -7.13
CA ASP A 201 20.20 -32.92 -7.74
C ASP A 201 18.85 -33.46 -7.28
N PHE A 202 17.78 -32.85 -7.80
CA PHE A 202 16.41 -33.22 -7.49
C PHE A 202 16.05 -34.64 -7.96
N GLN A 203 16.69 -35.16 -9.01
CA GLN A 203 16.41 -36.51 -9.50
C GLN A 203 16.96 -37.55 -8.53
N GLU A 204 18.20 -37.38 -8.06
CA GLU A 204 18.79 -38.25 -7.04
C GLU A 204 17.99 -38.19 -5.73
N LEU A 205 17.43 -37.01 -5.37
CA LEU A 205 16.52 -36.89 -4.24
C LEU A 205 15.30 -37.82 -4.38
N LEU A 206 14.64 -37.81 -5.54
CA LEU A 206 13.48 -38.67 -5.79
C LEU A 206 13.86 -40.16 -5.69
N GLU A 207 15.04 -40.55 -6.17
CA GLU A 207 15.53 -41.93 -6.08
C GLU A 207 15.75 -42.36 -4.63
N VAL A 208 16.51 -41.59 -3.83
CA VAL A 208 16.83 -41.96 -2.43
C VAL A 208 15.63 -41.89 -1.50
N THR A 209 14.56 -41.18 -1.91
CA THR A 209 13.31 -41.07 -1.16
C THR A 209 12.21 -42.02 -1.63
N ASN A 210 12.49 -42.84 -2.65
CA ASN A 210 11.55 -43.75 -3.32
C ASN A 210 10.35 -43.04 -3.97
N LEU A 211 10.56 -41.84 -4.52
CA LEU A 211 9.57 -40.98 -5.19
C LEU A 211 9.81 -40.86 -6.71
N ASN A 212 10.75 -41.61 -7.27
CA ASN A 212 11.16 -41.51 -8.69
C ASN A 212 10.09 -41.95 -9.72
N GLY A 213 9.05 -42.68 -9.28
CA GLY A 213 7.90 -43.06 -10.12
C GLY A 213 6.69 -42.14 -9.97
N SER A 214 6.78 -41.11 -9.12
CA SER A 214 5.69 -40.20 -8.79
C SER A 214 5.61 -39.06 -9.82
N ASP A 215 4.41 -38.55 -10.07
CA ASP A 215 4.19 -37.36 -10.91
C ASP A 215 4.58 -36.11 -10.12
N VAL A 216 5.60 -35.40 -10.57
CA VAL A 216 6.10 -34.20 -9.90
C VAL A 216 5.25 -33.01 -10.33
N VAL A 217 4.51 -32.45 -9.39
CA VAL A 217 3.67 -31.27 -9.59
C VAL A 217 4.41 -30.03 -9.07
N PRO A 218 5.00 -29.19 -9.94
CA PRO A 218 5.64 -27.96 -9.50
C PRO A 218 4.59 -26.92 -9.12
N ILE A 219 4.67 -26.39 -7.90
CA ILE A 219 3.87 -25.24 -7.48
C ILE A 219 4.74 -24.00 -7.51
N GLU A 220 4.45 -23.11 -8.45
CA GLU A 220 5.15 -21.84 -8.58
C GLU A 220 4.31 -20.70 -8.00
N PRO A 221 4.94 -19.63 -7.47
CA PRO A 221 4.22 -18.44 -7.09
C PRO A 221 3.56 -17.82 -8.33
N THR A 222 2.26 -17.51 -8.20
CA THR A 222 1.47 -16.86 -9.24
C THR A 222 2.00 -15.45 -9.51
N PHE A 223 1.63 -14.87 -10.65
CA PHE A 223 1.97 -13.48 -10.96
C PHE A 223 1.47 -12.52 -9.86
N SER A 224 0.24 -12.71 -9.39
CA SER A 224 -0.35 -11.89 -8.33
C SER A 224 0.42 -11.99 -7.03
N GLU A 225 0.87 -13.18 -6.62
CA GLU A 225 1.70 -13.38 -5.42
C GLU A 225 3.08 -12.73 -5.58
N LYS A 226 3.72 -12.87 -6.76
CA LYS A 226 4.99 -12.19 -7.05
C LYS A 226 4.86 -10.67 -6.98
N LEU A 227 3.79 -10.14 -7.56
CA LEU A 227 3.49 -8.71 -7.53
C LEU A 227 3.17 -8.22 -6.11
N ALA A 228 2.40 -9.00 -5.34
CA ALA A 228 2.09 -8.70 -3.95
C ALA A 228 3.36 -8.61 -3.11
N ARG A 229 4.24 -9.63 -3.17
CA ARG A 229 5.53 -9.65 -2.48
C ARG A 229 6.41 -8.44 -2.83
N PHE A 230 6.38 -8.00 -4.09
CA PHE A 230 7.10 -6.80 -4.52
C PHE A 230 6.49 -5.52 -3.92
N ILE A 231 5.17 -5.36 -3.99
CA ILE A 231 4.45 -4.17 -3.50
C ILE A 231 4.53 -4.02 -1.99
N THR A 232 4.50 -5.14 -1.25
CA THR A 232 4.51 -5.15 0.21
C THR A 232 5.91 -5.07 0.81
N ASN A 233 6.94 -4.94 -0.02
CA ASN A 233 8.30 -4.74 0.45
C ASN A 233 8.38 -3.40 1.24
N PRO A 234 9.01 -3.37 2.44
CA PRO A 234 9.10 -2.16 3.28
C PRO A 234 9.71 -0.93 2.60
N ILE A 235 10.50 -1.12 1.55
CA ILE A 235 11.10 -0.03 0.76
C ILE A 235 10.13 0.45 -0.34
N ILE A 236 9.34 -0.45 -0.91
CA ILE A 236 8.41 -0.15 -2.01
C ILE A 236 7.15 0.53 -1.49
N VAL A 237 6.64 0.13 -0.32
CA VAL A 237 5.42 0.73 0.26
C VAL A 237 5.51 2.26 0.42
N PRO A 238 6.56 2.85 1.03
CA PRO A 238 6.71 4.31 1.11
C PRO A 238 6.77 4.98 -0.26
N ILE A 239 7.43 4.38 -1.24
CA ILE A 239 7.53 4.93 -2.61
C ILE A 239 6.15 4.95 -3.25
N LEU A 240 5.41 3.85 -3.14
CA LEU A 240 4.07 3.73 -3.71
C LEU A 240 3.08 4.72 -3.06
N LEU A 241 3.11 4.83 -1.73
CA LEU A 241 2.30 5.81 -1.00
C LEU A 241 2.71 7.26 -1.34
N SER A 242 3.99 7.52 -1.61
CA SER A 242 4.46 8.83 -2.05
C SER A 242 3.93 9.19 -3.44
N ILE A 243 3.93 8.24 -4.38
CA ILE A 243 3.35 8.41 -5.71
C ILE A 243 1.84 8.64 -5.60
N ALA A 244 1.16 7.87 -4.75
CA ALA A 244 -0.25 8.05 -4.43
C ALA A 244 -0.54 9.48 -3.94
N SER A 245 0.15 9.91 -2.88
CA SER A 245 -0.05 11.23 -2.28
C SER A 245 0.33 12.37 -3.21
N LEU A 246 1.45 12.28 -3.93
CA LEU A 246 1.87 13.29 -4.89
C LEU A 246 0.89 13.39 -6.06
N GLY A 247 0.45 12.26 -6.62
CA GLY A 247 -0.53 12.22 -7.69
C GLY A 247 -1.84 12.89 -7.29
N LEU A 248 -2.38 12.53 -6.12
CA LEU A 248 -3.61 13.11 -5.58
C LEU A 248 -3.46 14.60 -5.23
N VAL A 249 -2.35 15.01 -4.61
CA VAL A 249 -2.10 16.42 -4.30
C VAL A 249 -1.99 17.22 -5.59
N MET A 250 -1.18 16.77 -6.55
CA MET A 250 -1.05 17.45 -7.84
C MET A 250 -2.40 17.57 -8.55
N GLU A 251 -3.24 16.54 -8.47
CA GLU A 251 -4.58 16.55 -9.05
C GLU A 251 -5.48 17.63 -8.47
N LEU A 252 -5.46 17.83 -7.14
CA LEU A 252 -6.28 18.87 -6.48
C LEU A 252 -5.94 20.30 -6.91
N TYR A 253 -4.69 20.54 -7.32
CA TYR A 253 -4.26 21.83 -7.84
C TYR A 253 -4.29 21.87 -9.37
N SER A 254 -4.41 20.71 -10.02
CA SER A 254 -4.55 20.63 -11.45
C SER A 254 -6.01 20.80 -11.86
N PRO A 255 -6.27 21.27 -13.08
CA PRO A 255 -7.61 21.60 -13.53
C PRO A 255 -8.19 20.42 -14.31
N GLY A 256 -9.31 19.89 -13.82
CA GLY A 256 -9.95 18.70 -14.38
C GLY A 256 -9.26 17.40 -13.94
N PHE A 257 -9.78 16.27 -14.42
CA PHE A 257 -9.21 14.96 -14.07
C PHE A 257 -8.08 14.57 -15.03
N GLY A 258 -6.87 14.35 -14.52
CA GLY A 258 -5.65 14.22 -15.32
C GLY A 258 -4.82 12.97 -15.05
N VAL A 259 -3.63 12.97 -15.65
CA VAL A 259 -2.60 11.96 -15.43
C VAL A 259 -2.19 11.85 -13.94
N PRO A 260 -2.04 12.95 -13.17
CA PRO A 260 -1.71 12.87 -11.74
C PRO A 260 -2.74 12.11 -10.91
N GLY A 261 -4.03 12.36 -11.14
CA GLY A 261 -5.13 11.66 -10.47
C GLY A 261 -5.15 10.17 -10.79
N ILE A 262 -5.01 9.78 -12.07
CA ILE A 262 -4.92 8.37 -12.47
C ILE A 262 -3.72 7.69 -11.83
N MET A 263 -2.55 8.34 -11.84
CA MET A 263 -1.34 7.82 -11.19
C MET A 263 -1.54 7.63 -9.69
N GLY A 264 -2.16 8.60 -9.02
CA GLY A 264 -2.44 8.56 -7.59
C GLY A 264 -3.39 7.43 -7.20
N LEU A 265 -4.53 7.33 -7.91
CA LEU A 265 -5.52 6.27 -7.68
C LEU A 265 -4.99 4.88 -8.07
N SER A 266 -4.20 4.78 -9.14
CA SER A 266 -3.57 3.51 -9.53
C SER A 266 -2.56 3.03 -8.50
N ALA A 267 -1.77 3.95 -7.92
CA ALA A 267 -0.83 3.63 -6.85
C ALA A 267 -1.56 3.13 -5.58
N LEU A 268 -2.67 3.77 -5.20
CA LEU A 268 -3.52 3.29 -4.10
C LEU A 268 -4.18 1.95 -4.42
N GLY A 269 -4.67 1.77 -5.64
CA GLY A 269 -5.23 0.51 -6.10
C GLY A 269 -4.22 -0.63 -6.03
N LEU A 270 -3.00 -0.40 -6.52
CA LEU A 270 -1.88 -1.33 -6.40
C LEU A 270 -1.51 -1.62 -4.95
N PHE A 271 -1.49 -0.60 -4.10
CA PHE A 271 -1.24 -0.74 -2.67
C PHE A 271 -2.25 -1.70 -2.04
N PHE A 272 -3.56 -1.41 -2.14
CA PHE A 272 -4.58 -2.27 -1.54
C PHE A 272 -4.61 -3.66 -2.19
N PHE A 273 -4.47 -3.75 -3.50
CA PHE A 273 -4.41 -5.03 -4.20
C PHE A 273 -3.26 -5.92 -3.69
N GLY A 274 -2.04 -5.38 -3.63
CA GLY A 274 -0.88 -6.12 -3.16
C GLY A 274 -1.04 -6.58 -1.71
N HIS A 275 -1.55 -5.71 -0.83
CA HIS A 275 -1.75 -6.05 0.58
C HIS A 275 -2.89 -7.05 0.80
N MET A 276 -3.94 -7.02 -0.01
CA MET A 276 -5.01 -8.03 0.04
C MET A 276 -4.52 -9.40 -0.45
N VAL A 277 -3.79 -9.44 -1.57
CA VAL A 277 -3.24 -10.69 -2.11
C VAL A 277 -2.20 -11.30 -1.16
N ALA A 278 -1.40 -10.46 -0.50
CA ALA A 278 -0.48 -10.92 0.55
C ALA A 278 -1.19 -11.30 1.87
N GLY A 279 -2.51 -11.12 1.96
CA GLY A 279 -3.30 -11.45 3.14
C GLY A 279 -3.09 -10.51 4.33
N PHE A 280 -2.55 -9.31 4.12
CA PHE A 280 -2.41 -8.26 5.14
C PHE A 280 -3.68 -7.45 5.33
N ALA A 281 -4.40 -7.20 4.23
CA ALA A 281 -5.60 -6.37 4.18
C ALA A 281 -6.82 -7.21 3.81
N GLY A 282 -7.93 -7.05 4.51
CA GLY A 282 -9.24 -7.57 4.08
C GLY A 282 -10.15 -6.49 3.52
N TYR A 283 -11.37 -6.89 3.13
CA TYR A 283 -12.38 -5.98 2.61
C TYR A 283 -12.77 -4.87 3.59
N GLU A 284 -12.63 -5.10 4.90
CA GLU A 284 -12.87 -4.13 5.95
C GLU A 284 -11.92 -2.93 5.86
N THR A 285 -10.64 -3.15 5.56
CA THR A 285 -9.66 -2.07 5.41
C THR A 285 -9.94 -1.23 4.16
N LEU A 286 -10.30 -1.89 3.05
CA LEU A 286 -10.69 -1.23 1.81
C LEU A 286 -12.00 -0.44 1.96
N LEU A 287 -13.00 -1.01 2.64
CA LEU A 287 -14.25 -0.32 2.95
C LEU A 287 -13.99 0.93 3.79
N LEU A 288 -13.15 0.82 4.82
CA LEU A 288 -12.76 1.94 5.68
C LEU A 288 -12.10 3.07 4.87
N PHE A 289 -11.24 2.72 3.91
CA PHE A 289 -10.62 3.68 2.99
C PHE A 289 -11.66 4.39 2.13
N ILE A 290 -12.57 3.63 1.51
CA ILE A 290 -13.61 4.17 0.62
C ILE A 290 -14.56 5.09 1.39
N VAL A 291 -14.97 4.70 2.60
CA VAL A 291 -15.79 5.55 3.48
C VAL A 291 -15.02 6.82 3.85
N GLY A 292 -13.75 6.71 4.22
CA GLY A 292 -12.90 7.86 4.51
C GLY A 292 -12.79 8.83 3.33
N LEU A 293 -12.60 8.31 2.11
CA LEU A 293 -12.58 9.10 0.88
C LEU A 293 -13.93 9.77 0.59
N ALA A 294 -15.04 9.05 0.79
CA ALA A 294 -16.39 9.59 0.63
C ALA A 294 -16.69 10.74 1.60
N LEU A 295 -16.26 10.62 2.86
CA LEU A 295 -16.36 11.70 3.85
C LEU A 295 -15.52 12.92 3.45
N LEU A 296 -14.30 12.69 2.95
CA LEU A 296 -13.45 13.78 2.44
C LEU A 296 -14.11 14.51 1.27
N ILE A 297 -14.77 13.78 0.36
CA ILE A 297 -15.56 14.38 -0.73
C ILE A 297 -16.79 15.13 -0.20
N ALA A 298 -17.48 14.58 0.81
CA ALA A 298 -18.67 15.19 1.39
C ALA A 298 -18.39 16.55 2.05
N GLU A 299 -17.19 16.78 2.58
CA GLU A 299 -16.75 18.06 3.13
C GLU A 299 -16.88 19.22 2.13
N PHE A 300 -16.74 18.98 0.83
CA PHE A 300 -16.92 20.04 -0.19
C PHE A 300 -18.37 20.52 -0.32
N PHE A 301 -19.35 19.70 0.10
CA PHE A 301 -20.77 20.04 0.05
C PHE A 301 -21.30 20.58 1.39
N VAL A 302 -20.67 20.18 2.50
CA VAL A 302 -21.04 20.61 3.85
C VAL A 302 -19.79 21.18 4.53
N PRO A 303 -19.42 22.45 4.25
CA PRO A 303 -18.21 23.05 4.79
C PRO A 303 -18.30 23.14 6.32
N GLY A 304 -17.37 22.52 7.03
CA GLY A 304 -17.34 22.51 8.50
C GLY A 304 -16.07 21.92 9.14
N GLY A 305 -15.18 21.34 8.35
CA GLY A 305 -13.90 20.73 8.73
C GLY A 305 -14.02 19.38 9.43
N ILE A 306 -15.10 19.15 10.19
CA ILE A 306 -15.30 17.94 10.99
C ILE A 306 -15.38 16.69 10.12
N ILE A 307 -16.14 16.74 9.02
CA ILE A 307 -16.35 15.59 8.14
C ILE A 307 -15.05 15.25 7.41
N GLY A 308 -14.33 16.27 6.92
CA GLY A 308 -13.03 16.13 6.29
C GLY A 308 -11.98 15.52 7.24
N ILE A 309 -11.91 15.97 8.49
CA ILE A 309 -10.98 15.41 9.50
C ILE A 309 -11.32 13.94 9.76
N LEU A 310 -12.59 13.62 9.96
CA LEU A 310 -13.02 12.24 10.18
C LEU A 310 -12.64 11.36 8.97
N GLY A 311 -12.90 11.82 7.76
CA GLY A 311 -12.50 11.13 6.53
C GLY A 311 -10.99 10.89 6.45
N GLY A 312 -10.18 11.91 6.76
CA GLY A 312 -8.72 11.80 6.80
C GLY A 312 -8.22 10.77 7.83
N VAL A 313 -8.82 10.76 9.04
CA VAL A 313 -8.50 9.77 10.08
C VAL A 313 -8.83 8.35 9.61
N LEU A 314 -9.98 8.15 8.96
CA LEU A 314 -10.36 6.82 8.43
C LEU A 314 -9.41 6.35 7.32
N ILE A 315 -8.96 7.25 6.44
CA ILE A 315 -7.97 6.93 5.41
C ILE A 315 -6.65 6.50 6.06
N VAL A 316 -6.12 7.29 7.00
CA VAL A 316 -4.85 6.96 7.67
C VAL A 316 -4.96 5.66 8.43
N LEU A 317 -6.07 5.44 9.16
CA LEU A 317 -6.31 4.20 9.89
C LEU A 317 -6.39 3.00 8.95
N SER A 318 -7.07 3.14 7.81
CA SER A 318 -7.13 2.09 6.80
C SER A 318 -5.73 1.72 6.26
N LEU A 319 -4.92 2.71 5.91
CA LEU A 319 -3.55 2.47 5.42
C LEU A 319 -2.67 1.79 6.47
N ILE A 320 -2.82 2.15 7.74
CA ILE A 320 -2.10 1.52 8.86
C ILE A 320 -2.53 0.06 9.03
N LEU A 321 -3.85 -0.20 9.01
CA LEU A 321 -4.42 -1.55 9.18
C LEU A 321 -4.17 -2.46 7.97
N ALA A 322 -3.92 -1.90 6.79
CA ALA A 322 -3.64 -2.67 5.59
C ALA A 322 -2.27 -3.38 5.62
N GLY A 323 -1.36 -3.03 6.54
CA GLY A 323 -0.03 -3.60 6.62
C GLY A 323 0.17 -4.59 7.77
N ALA A 324 1.14 -5.50 7.61
CA ALA A 324 1.48 -6.49 8.63
C ALA A 324 2.05 -5.87 9.92
N ASN A 325 2.81 -4.79 9.76
CA ASN A 325 3.51 -4.11 10.85
C ASN A 325 3.07 -2.64 10.91
N MET A 326 2.32 -2.32 11.97
CA MET A 326 1.76 -1.00 12.20
C MET A 326 2.83 0.11 12.17
N MET A 327 4.01 -0.14 12.76
CA MET A 327 5.10 0.83 12.81
C MET A 327 5.69 1.10 11.42
N GLN A 328 5.87 0.05 10.61
CA GLN A 328 6.35 0.20 9.24
C GLN A 328 5.37 1.04 8.40
N MET A 329 4.06 0.82 8.54
CA MET A 329 3.05 1.60 7.83
C MET A 329 3.04 3.06 8.27
N ILE A 330 3.14 3.32 9.58
CA ILE A 330 3.24 4.69 10.11
C ILE A 330 4.46 5.41 9.51
N VAL A 331 5.62 4.76 9.52
CA VAL A 331 6.85 5.33 8.92
C VAL A 331 6.67 5.56 7.42
N ALA A 332 6.08 4.62 6.68
CA ALA A 332 5.82 4.76 5.25
C ALA A 332 4.89 5.93 4.94
N ILE A 333 3.81 6.10 5.72
CA ILE A 333 2.87 7.22 5.58
C ILE A 333 3.57 8.55 5.89
N LEU A 334 4.39 8.61 6.95
CA LEU A 334 5.14 9.82 7.29
C LEU A 334 6.13 10.21 6.18
N ILE A 335 6.85 9.24 5.61
CA ILE A 335 7.74 9.46 4.45
C ILE A 335 6.93 10.00 3.27
N ALA A 336 5.79 9.38 2.95
CA ALA A 336 4.92 9.81 1.87
C ALA A 336 4.39 11.25 2.08
N LEU A 337 4.00 11.61 3.29
CA LEU A 337 3.55 12.97 3.63
C LEU A 337 4.67 14.00 3.50
N VAL A 338 5.89 13.68 3.96
CA VAL A 338 7.06 14.56 3.81
C VAL A 338 7.39 14.75 2.33
N ILE A 339 7.42 13.67 1.55
CA ILE A 339 7.67 13.73 0.11
C ILE A 339 6.56 14.52 -0.60
N ALA A 340 5.29 14.32 -0.23
CA ALA A 340 4.17 15.09 -0.76
C ALA A 340 4.31 16.59 -0.46
N MET A 341 4.70 16.95 0.76
CA MET A 341 4.91 18.33 1.17
C MET A 341 6.07 18.98 0.41
N ILE A 342 7.22 18.31 0.31
CA ILE A 342 8.37 18.79 -0.46
C ILE A 342 8.00 18.93 -1.94
N GLY A 343 7.37 17.90 -2.51
CA GLY A 343 6.90 17.92 -3.90
C GLY A 343 5.92 19.05 -4.15
N MET A 344 5.02 19.34 -3.21
CA MET A 344 4.09 20.46 -3.29
C MET A 344 4.82 21.82 -3.26
N VAL A 345 5.79 22.00 -2.36
CA VAL A 345 6.60 23.23 -2.29
C VAL A 345 7.38 23.45 -3.59
N ILE A 346 7.99 22.40 -4.13
CA ILE A 346 8.71 22.43 -5.41
C ILE A 346 7.72 22.79 -6.53
N LEU A 347 6.56 22.14 -6.59
CA LEU A 347 5.55 22.39 -7.61
C LEU A 347 5.08 23.84 -7.57
N MET A 348 4.73 24.38 -6.39
CA MET A 348 4.35 25.78 -6.25
C MET A 348 5.48 26.74 -6.63
N LYS A 349 6.74 26.40 -6.36
CA LYS A 349 7.90 27.21 -6.71
C LYS A 349 8.19 27.23 -8.21
N PHE A 350 8.07 26.09 -8.88
CA PHE A 350 8.39 25.94 -10.31
C PHE A 350 7.23 26.30 -11.25
N PHE A 351 6.00 25.92 -10.89
CA PHE A 351 4.80 26.18 -11.69
C PHE A 351 4.10 27.49 -11.30
N GLY A 352 4.52 28.12 -10.20
CA GLY A 352 3.98 29.39 -9.70
C GLY A 352 2.50 29.32 -9.30
N LYS A 353 1.91 30.46 -8.89
CA LYS A 353 0.44 30.62 -8.79
C LYS A 353 -0.29 30.54 -10.15
N LYS A 354 0.44 30.22 -11.24
CA LYS A 354 -0.03 30.23 -12.62
C LYS A 354 -0.33 28.81 -13.11
N LEU A 355 -1.18 28.09 -12.36
CA LEU A 355 -2.00 27.05 -12.98
C LEU A 355 -3.05 27.79 -13.84
N HIS A 356 -2.65 28.14 -15.06
CA HIS A 356 -3.37 28.97 -16.06
C HIS A 356 -4.80 28.53 -16.43
N VAL A 357 -5.35 27.55 -15.73
CA VAL A 357 -6.66 26.98 -16.02
C VAL A 357 -7.67 27.28 -14.90
N LEU A 358 -7.21 27.73 -13.71
CA LEU A 358 -8.10 28.35 -12.71
C LEU A 358 -8.59 29.74 -13.14
N ASN A 359 -7.99 30.39 -14.14
CA ASN A 359 -8.48 31.64 -14.70
C ASN A 359 -9.86 31.52 -15.39
N ARG A 360 -10.37 30.30 -15.61
CA ARG A 360 -11.75 30.07 -16.11
C ARG A 360 -12.78 29.86 -15.00
N LEU A 361 -12.35 29.67 -13.75
CA LEU A 361 -13.22 29.42 -12.59
C LEU A 361 -13.14 30.54 -11.55
N VAL A 362 -12.01 31.25 -11.50
CA VAL A 362 -11.90 32.53 -10.80
C VAL A 362 -12.38 33.59 -11.78
N LEU A 363 -13.49 34.25 -11.46
CA LEU A 363 -13.86 35.50 -12.11
C LEU A 363 -12.72 36.48 -11.84
N MET A 364 -11.84 36.65 -12.83
CA MET A 364 -10.74 37.61 -12.78
C MET A 364 -11.21 39.04 -13.03
N ASP A 365 -12.52 39.23 -13.28
CA ASP A 365 -13.16 40.54 -13.22
C ASP A 365 -13.10 41.02 -11.76
N ALA A 366 -11.95 41.57 -11.39
CA ALA A 366 -11.98 42.63 -10.40
C ALA A 366 -12.77 43.76 -11.05
N THR A 367 -13.92 44.14 -10.48
CA THR A 367 -14.60 45.38 -10.82
C THR A 367 -13.66 46.54 -10.51
N THR A 368 -12.76 46.82 -11.44
CA THR A 368 -11.85 47.95 -11.39
C THR A 368 -12.62 49.14 -11.90
N THR A 369 -12.45 50.27 -11.24
CA THR A 369 -13.15 51.53 -11.53
C THR A 369 -12.95 52.01 -12.97
N GLU A 370 -11.93 51.49 -13.67
CA GLU A 370 -11.60 51.79 -15.06
C GLU A 370 -12.47 51.03 -16.09
N GLU A 371 -13.09 49.91 -15.72
CA GLU A 371 -13.96 49.10 -16.61
C GLU A 371 -15.45 49.48 -16.54
N GLY A 372 -15.80 50.60 -15.90
CA GLY A 372 -17.12 51.22 -16.05
C GLY A 372 -18.24 50.68 -15.16
N TYR A 373 -17.95 49.80 -14.20
CA TYR A 373 -18.88 49.49 -13.10
C TYR A 373 -18.80 50.55 -12.00
N VAL A 374 -19.25 51.77 -12.33
CA VAL A 374 -19.48 52.82 -11.34
C VAL A 374 -20.97 52.75 -10.99
N SER A 375 -21.30 52.50 -9.73
CA SER A 375 -22.70 52.48 -9.26
C SER A 375 -23.40 53.84 -9.40
N ASN A 376 -22.67 54.89 -9.82
CA ASN A 376 -23.21 56.15 -10.30
C ASN A 376 -22.22 56.88 -11.22
N VAL A 377 -22.71 57.56 -12.28
CA VAL A 377 -21.87 58.38 -13.17
C VAL A 377 -21.41 59.61 -12.40
N ASN A 378 -20.10 59.79 -12.24
CA ASN A 378 -19.54 61.01 -11.63
C ASN A 378 -19.85 62.22 -12.53
N ARG A 379 -20.72 63.10 -12.06
CA ARG A 379 -21.09 64.35 -12.75
C ARG A 379 -20.04 65.45 -12.55
N THR A 380 -18.80 65.18 -12.94
CA THR A 380 -17.68 66.13 -12.76
C THR A 380 -17.91 67.46 -13.48
N GLU A 381 -18.80 67.52 -14.49
CA GLU A 381 -19.21 68.75 -15.16
C GLU A 381 -19.93 69.76 -14.26
N LEU A 382 -20.34 69.35 -13.05
CA LEU A 382 -20.98 70.21 -12.06
C LEU A 382 -19.96 70.95 -11.18
N LEU A 383 -18.69 70.52 -11.13
CA LEU A 383 -17.67 71.15 -10.31
C LEU A 383 -17.48 72.62 -10.69
N GLY A 384 -17.46 73.50 -9.70
CA GLY A 384 -17.32 74.96 -9.85
C GLY A 384 -18.60 75.70 -10.25
N LYS A 385 -19.71 75.01 -10.54
CA LYS A 385 -20.97 75.67 -10.83
C LYS A 385 -21.64 76.22 -9.57
N ILE A 386 -22.30 77.36 -9.72
CA ILE A 386 -23.01 78.07 -8.66
C ILE A 386 -24.51 77.95 -8.91
N GLY A 387 -25.28 77.63 -7.86
CA GLY A 387 -26.73 77.67 -7.91
C GLY A 387 -27.32 78.07 -6.56
N LYS A 388 -28.65 78.03 -6.46
CA LYS A 388 -29.39 78.48 -5.27
C LYS A 388 -29.97 77.31 -4.50
N THR A 389 -29.85 77.34 -3.18
CA THR A 389 -30.47 76.34 -2.30
C THR A 389 -32.00 76.44 -2.35
N LEU A 390 -32.67 75.33 -2.62
CA LEU A 390 -34.13 75.20 -2.62
C LEU A 390 -34.67 74.81 -1.24
N THR A 391 -33.88 74.03 -0.49
CA THR A 391 -34.17 73.61 0.88
C THR A 391 -32.97 73.96 1.78
N PRO A 392 -33.21 74.16 3.09
CA PRO A 392 -32.11 74.34 4.03
C PRO A 392 -31.22 73.08 4.09
N LEU A 393 -29.89 73.26 4.07
CA LEU A 393 -28.91 72.17 4.16
C LEU A 393 -28.57 71.84 5.62
N ARG A 394 -28.92 70.62 6.07
CA ARG A 394 -28.63 70.11 7.43
C ARG A 394 -28.25 68.61 7.47
N PRO A 395 -27.04 68.21 7.05
CA PRO A 395 -26.16 68.89 6.11
C PRO A 395 -26.63 68.70 4.65
N SER A 396 -27.62 67.84 4.40
CA SER A 396 -28.17 67.60 3.08
C SER A 396 -29.36 68.52 2.77
N GLY A 397 -29.52 68.87 1.50
CA GLY A 397 -30.64 69.62 0.96
C GLY A 397 -30.63 69.53 -0.56
N THR A 398 -31.36 70.42 -1.22
CA THR A 398 -31.47 70.44 -2.69
C THR A 398 -31.13 71.84 -3.17
N MET A 399 -30.37 71.97 -4.26
CA MET A 399 -30.18 73.22 -4.98
C MET A 399 -30.85 73.18 -6.36
N VAL A 400 -31.11 74.36 -6.90
CA VAL A 400 -31.48 74.56 -8.30
C VAL A 400 -30.26 75.10 -9.05
N LEU A 401 -29.92 74.44 -10.14
CA LEU A 401 -28.90 74.85 -11.11
C LEU A 401 -29.53 74.89 -12.50
N GLY A 402 -29.79 76.09 -13.03
CA GLY A 402 -30.61 76.26 -14.23
C GLY A 402 -32.05 75.77 -14.02
N SER A 403 -32.48 74.77 -14.77
CA SER A 403 -33.80 74.11 -14.61
C SER A 403 -33.74 72.80 -13.81
N GLU A 404 -32.55 72.39 -13.35
CA GLU A 404 -32.34 71.10 -12.70
C GLU A 404 -32.34 71.22 -11.17
N ARG A 405 -32.98 70.28 -10.48
CA ARG A 405 -32.92 70.12 -9.03
C ARG A 405 -31.92 69.03 -8.68
N ILE A 406 -30.94 69.36 -7.84
CA ILE A 406 -29.82 68.48 -7.51
C ILE A 406 -29.70 68.37 -6.00
N ASP A 407 -29.62 67.13 -5.49
CA ASP A 407 -29.37 66.86 -4.08
C ASP A 407 -27.90 67.09 -3.74
N ILE A 408 -27.68 67.87 -2.69
CA ILE A 408 -26.37 68.39 -2.29
C ILE A 408 -26.18 68.29 -0.79
N VAL A 409 -24.91 68.29 -0.37
CA VAL A 409 -24.50 68.22 1.03
C VAL A 409 -23.55 69.37 1.32
N SER A 410 -23.77 70.14 2.37
CA SER A 410 -22.83 71.20 2.77
C SER A 410 -21.52 70.60 3.27
N GLU A 411 -20.40 71.33 3.15
CA GLU A 411 -19.10 70.87 3.66
C GLU A 411 -18.99 70.84 5.20
N GLY A 412 -20.05 71.21 5.91
CA GLY A 412 -20.11 71.13 7.37
C GLY A 412 -20.99 72.19 8.04
N GLY A 413 -21.37 73.27 7.33
CA GLY A 413 -22.20 74.35 7.87
C GLY A 413 -23.69 74.21 7.56
N TYR A 414 -24.54 74.78 8.41
CA TYR A 414 -25.94 75.04 8.05
C TYR A 414 -25.98 76.12 6.96
N ILE A 415 -26.71 75.86 5.88
CA ILE A 415 -26.96 76.84 4.82
C ILE A 415 -28.47 76.97 4.65
N ASP A 416 -28.99 78.19 4.76
CA ASP A 416 -30.43 78.45 4.67
C ASP A 416 -30.95 78.37 3.22
N VAL A 417 -32.27 78.45 3.04
CA VAL A 417 -32.91 78.51 1.71
C VAL A 417 -32.54 79.80 0.96
N ASN A 418 -32.51 79.74 -0.38
CA ASN A 418 -32.17 80.84 -1.30
C ASN A 418 -30.76 81.41 -1.16
N GLN A 419 -29.81 80.63 -0.65
CA GLN A 419 -28.40 81.00 -0.59
C GLN A 419 -27.65 80.51 -1.83
N HIS A 420 -26.64 81.26 -2.27
CA HIS A 420 -25.75 80.83 -3.35
C HIS A 420 -24.72 79.84 -2.82
N VAL A 421 -24.58 78.72 -3.52
CA VAL A 421 -23.64 77.66 -3.16
C VAL A 421 -22.87 77.19 -4.39
N GLU A 422 -21.56 77.01 -4.23
CA GLU A 422 -20.64 76.51 -5.25
C GLU A 422 -20.35 75.03 -5.00
N ILE A 423 -20.38 74.23 -6.06
CA ILE A 423 -20.08 72.80 -6.00
C ILE A 423 -18.56 72.60 -5.95
N ILE A 424 -18.05 72.13 -4.81
CA ILE A 424 -16.61 71.97 -4.55
C ILE A 424 -16.11 70.54 -4.74
N LYS A 425 -17.01 69.55 -4.69
CA LYS A 425 -16.64 68.13 -4.80
C LYS A 425 -17.81 67.31 -5.34
N VAL A 426 -17.53 66.38 -6.25
CA VAL A 426 -18.51 65.41 -6.76
C VAL A 426 -17.93 64.01 -6.58
N GLU A 427 -18.56 63.20 -5.73
CA GLU A 427 -18.21 61.79 -5.46
C GLU A 427 -19.47 60.92 -5.59
N GLY A 428 -19.69 60.35 -6.77
CA GLY A 428 -20.86 59.55 -7.11
C GLY A 428 -22.15 60.37 -6.98
N SER A 429 -23.07 59.89 -6.13
CA SER A 429 -24.31 60.61 -5.77
C SER A 429 -24.10 61.76 -4.78
N ARG A 430 -22.90 61.90 -4.20
CA ARG A 430 -22.63 62.91 -3.17
C ARG A 430 -21.99 64.14 -3.79
N ILE A 431 -22.77 65.20 -3.90
CA ILE A 431 -22.31 66.51 -4.38
C ILE A 431 -22.14 67.43 -3.17
N VAL A 432 -20.90 67.85 -2.90
CA VAL A 432 -20.57 68.71 -1.76
C VAL A 432 -20.51 70.16 -2.19
N VAL A 433 -21.14 71.04 -1.42
CA VAL A 433 -21.20 72.48 -1.70
C VAL A 433 -20.67 73.34 -0.55
N ARG A 434 -20.22 74.54 -0.91
CA ARG A 434 -19.84 75.62 0.02
C ARG A 434 -20.66 76.87 -0.30
N GLN A 435 -21.09 77.61 0.72
CA GLN A 435 -21.72 78.91 0.52
C GLN A 435 -20.73 79.89 -0.13
N THR A 436 -21.18 80.64 -1.13
CA THR A 436 -20.36 81.58 -1.89
C THR A 436 -21.08 82.90 -2.06
N ASP A 437 -20.33 84.01 -2.06
CA ASP A 437 -20.85 85.35 -2.36
C ASP A 437 -20.79 85.66 -3.87
N LYS A 438 -20.30 84.72 -4.68
CA LYS A 438 -20.28 84.84 -6.14
C LYS A 438 -21.68 84.64 -6.70
N GLU A 439 -22.15 85.59 -7.51
CA GLU A 439 -23.41 85.48 -8.24
C GLU A 439 -23.24 84.53 -9.44
N MET A 440 -24.35 83.96 -9.94
CA MET A 440 -24.32 83.10 -11.14
C MET A 440 -23.73 83.89 -12.33
N GLU A 441 -22.65 83.39 -12.92
CA GLU A 441 -22.27 83.77 -14.29
C GLU A 441 -23.33 83.17 -15.24
N GLU A 442 -24.01 84.03 -16.02
CA GLU A 442 -25.06 83.65 -16.99
C GLU A 442 -24.54 82.79 -18.15
#